data_AF-A0A0V0Y536-F1
#
_entry.id   AF-A0A0V0Y536-F1
#
_cell.length_a   1.000
_cell.length_b   1.000
_cell.length_c   1.000
_cell.angle_alpha   90.00
_cell.angle_beta   90.00
_cell.angle_gamma   90.00
#
_symmetry.space_group_name_H-M   'P 1'
#
loop_
_entity.id
_entity.type
_entity.pdbx_description
1 polymer ?
#
loop_
_entity_poly.entity_id
_entity_poly.type
_entity_poly.pdbx_seq_one_letter_code
_entity_poly.pdbx_strand_id
1 'polypeptide(L)'
;LCGFQGSLKSTVIVGMMSQLKHHTFHLEDLTGDIEMNLTDTNFQPGLYVENMIVMVEGFVSDSVLHATTIGFPPIESAEQSLNHLDNMDLFGGQKEIQELNLNELSQLEQTFEAMFIFLSDIFLDSSKVLKALNCLFDGFAENDPSQVLFFVFAGEFLSEYYGIQQASVLHDGFKALADIVANYPNLTKRAQFIFIPSSADATTIVTFCGCAIQIKSAKLYIGNESLSNSLFVSQNCCFSRRYCISNLSEQLLHAE
;
A
#
# COMPACT_ATOMS: atom_id res chain seq x y z
N LEU A 1 23.70 21.87 -14.02
CA LEU A 1 24.37 21.35 -15.24
C LEU A 1 24.13 22.22 -16.47
N CYS A 2 22.96 22.83 -16.60
CA CYS A 2 22.51 23.60 -17.77
C CYS A 2 23.27 24.92 -18.06
N GLY A 3 24.27 25.27 -17.25
CA GLY A 3 25.13 26.46 -17.44
C GLY A 3 26.58 26.16 -17.84
N PHE A 4 26.93 24.89 -18.04
CA PHE A 4 28.32 24.50 -18.32
C PHE A 4 28.60 24.48 -19.85
N GLN A 5 29.51 25.34 -20.31
CA GLN A 5 29.94 25.43 -21.72
C GLN A 5 31.16 24.55 -22.03
N GLY A 6 31.16 23.29 -21.57
CA GLY A 6 32.24 22.33 -21.81
C GLY A 6 31.76 20.87 -21.76
N SER A 7 32.65 19.91 -22.01
CA SER A 7 32.37 18.48 -21.86
C SER A 7 32.64 18.04 -20.43
N LEU A 8 31.60 17.55 -19.73
CA LEU A 8 31.73 16.91 -18.42
C LEU A 8 31.99 15.42 -18.62
N LYS A 9 33.18 14.97 -18.21
CA LYS A 9 33.56 13.55 -18.26
C LYS A 9 33.03 12.83 -17.02
N SER A 10 32.09 11.92 -17.23
CA SER A 10 31.45 11.03 -16.24
C SER A 10 30.79 11.77 -15.07
N THR A 11 29.47 11.82 -15.07
CA THR A 11 28.66 12.40 -13.99
C THR A 11 27.53 11.44 -13.67
N VAL A 12 27.21 11.33 -12.38
CA VAL A 12 26.02 10.64 -11.89
C VAL A 12 25.03 11.71 -11.45
N ILE A 13 23.82 11.68 -12.01
CA ILE A 13 22.78 12.66 -11.77
C ILE A 13 21.56 11.93 -11.24
N VAL A 14 20.97 12.45 -10.16
CA VAL A 14 19.69 11.99 -9.63
C VAL A 14 18.62 12.95 -10.11
N GLY A 15 17.60 12.44 -10.77
CA GLY A 15 16.51 13.27 -11.27
C GLY A 15 15.29 12.44 -11.66
N MET A 16 14.20 13.14 -11.94
CA MET A 16 12.97 12.56 -12.44
C MET A 16 13.07 12.42 -13.96
N MET A 17 12.87 11.20 -14.47
CA MET A 17 12.85 10.93 -15.91
C MET A 17 11.45 11.21 -16.47
N SER A 18 11.31 12.17 -17.39
CA SER A 18 10.02 12.57 -17.98
C SER A 18 10.08 12.67 -19.50
N GLN A 19 8.94 12.51 -20.18
CA GLN A 19 8.82 12.67 -21.63
C GLN A 19 8.12 13.99 -21.96
N LEU A 20 8.88 15.08 -22.00
CA LEU A 20 8.33 16.43 -22.25
C LEU A 20 7.86 16.65 -23.70
N LYS A 21 8.48 15.97 -24.67
CA LYS A 21 8.08 16.01 -26.09
C LYS A 21 8.05 14.60 -26.67
N HIS A 22 7.33 14.45 -27.78
CA HIS A 22 7.23 13.16 -28.46
C HIS A 22 8.62 12.62 -28.80
N HIS A 23 8.96 11.47 -28.23
CA HIS A 23 10.24 10.75 -28.42
C HIS A 23 11.51 11.41 -27.86
N THR A 24 11.41 12.42 -26.98
CA THR A 24 12.57 12.93 -26.24
C THR A 24 12.38 12.75 -24.74
N PHE A 25 13.35 12.12 -24.09
CA PHE A 25 13.38 11.97 -22.65
C PHE A 25 14.19 13.11 -22.04
N HIS A 26 13.75 13.62 -20.89
CA HIS A 26 14.45 14.63 -20.12
C HIS A 26 14.67 14.09 -18.70
N LEU A 27 15.74 14.56 -18.07
CA LEU A 27 16.01 14.37 -16.65
C LEU A 27 15.83 15.71 -15.95
N GLU A 28 14.93 15.74 -14.97
CA GLU A 28 14.59 16.95 -14.22
C GLU A 28 15.05 16.84 -12.77
N ASP A 29 15.71 17.88 -12.27
CA ASP A 29 16.00 18.07 -10.84
C ASP A 29 15.53 19.46 -10.38
N LEU A 30 15.81 19.82 -9.12
CA LEU A 30 15.44 21.14 -8.58
C LEU A 30 16.16 22.32 -9.28
N THR A 31 17.19 22.05 -10.09
CA THR A 31 18.00 23.06 -10.78
C THR A 31 17.58 23.27 -12.23
N GLY A 32 16.90 22.31 -12.85
CA GLY A 32 16.35 22.40 -14.20
C GLY A 32 16.22 21.05 -14.89
N ASP A 33 16.01 21.07 -16.20
CA ASP A 33 15.93 19.87 -17.03
C ASP A 33 17.09 19.77 -18.04
N ILE A 34 17.43 18.55 -18.43
CA ILE A 34 18.39 18.24 -19.49
C ILE A 34 17.85 17.11 -20.38
N GLU A 35 17.98 17.28 -21.70
CA GLU A 35 17.61 16.25 -22.66
C GLU A 35 18.54 15.03 -22.53
N MET A 36 17.96 13.82 -22.57
CA MET A 36 18.67 12.56 -22.45
C MET A 36 18.70 11.80 -23.76
N ASN A 37 19.88 11.33 -24.13
CA ASN A 37 20.07 10.33 -25.18
C ASN A 37 20.19 8.94 -24.55
N LEU A 38 19.23 8.07 -24.89
CA LEU A 38 19.11 6.70 -24.36
C LEU A 38 19.61 5.60 -25.32
N THR A 39 20.26 5.96 -26.43
CA THR A 39 20.56 5.02 -27.54
C THR A 39 21.48 3.87 -27.12
N ASP A 40 22.52 4.15 -26.32
CA ASP A 40 23.54 3.17 -25.89
C ASP A 40 23.51 2.97 -24.37
N THR A 41 22.32 3.06 -23.76
CA THR A 41 22.16 3.03 -22.31
C THR A 41 21.93 1.61 -21.79
N ASN A 42 22.68 1.23 -20.76
CA ASN A 42 22.48 0.00 -20.02
C ASN A 42 21.56 0.25 -18.81
N PHE A 43 20.42 -0.44 -18.75
CA PHE A 43 19.50 -0.36 -17.62
C PHE A 43 19.81 -1.44 -16.60
N GLN A 44 19.96 -1.04 -15.34
CA GLN A 44 19.99 -2.00 -14.23
C GLN A 44 18.62 -2.71 -14.13
N PRO A 45 18.56 -3.94 -13.60
CA PRO A 45 17.30 -4.66 -13.43
C PRO A 45 16.24 -3.83 -12.70
N GLY A 46 15.06 -3.69 -13.31
CA GLY A 46 14.04 -2.78 -12.79
C GLY A 46 12.89 -2.48 -13.76
N LEU A 47 11.78 -1.98 -13.22
CA LEU A 47 10.67 -1.45 -14.01
C LEU A 47 10.77 0.07 -14.08
N TYR A 48 11.20 0.61 -15.22
CA TYR A 48 11.30 2.05 -15.43
C TYR A 48 10.02 2.57 -16.07
N VAL A 49 9.35 3.51 -15.41
CA VAL A 49 8.21 4.25 -15.97
C VAL A 49 8.50 5.74 -15.98
N GLU A 50 7.69 6.48 -16.72
CA GLU A 50 7.76 7.94 -16.74
C GLU A 50 7.52 8.51 -15.33
N ASN A 51 8.14 9.65 -15.05
CA ASN A 51 8.06 10.39 -13.79
C ASN A 51 8.66 9.66 -12.58
N MET A 52 9.51 8.64 -12.80
CA MET A 52 10.30 8.02 -11.75
C MET A 52 11.60 8.76 -11.47
N ILE A 53 12.02 8.75 -10.21
CA ILE A 53 13.34 9.21 -9.79
C ILE A 53 14.35 8.11 -10.09
N VAL A 54 15.35 8.45 -10.90
CA VAL A 54 16.41 7.54 -11.34
C VAL A 54 17.78 8.15 -11.11
N MET A 55 18.78 7.28 -10.98
CA MET A 55 20.19 7.64 -11.04
C MET A 55 20.70 7.37 -12.46
N VAL A 56 21.20 8.41 -13.11
CA VAL A 56 21.74 8.36 -14.47
C VAL A 56 23.24 8.62 -14.43
N GLU A 57 24.03 7.63 -14.81
CA GLU A 57 25.44 7.78 -15.10
C GLU A 57 25.62 8.09 -16.59
N GLY A 58 26.45 9.06 -16.90
CA GLY A 58 26.71 9.44 -18.29
C GLY A 58 27.67 10.60 -18.44
N PHE A 59 27.70 11.20 -19.63
CA PHE A 59 28.46 12.39 -19.91
C PHE A 59 27.59 13.42 -20.63
N VAL A 60 27.91 14.70 -20.44
CA VAL A 60 27.20 15.80 -21.11
C VAL A 60 28.03 16.31 -22.28
N SER A 61 27.44 16.29 -23.48
CA SER A 61 27.98 16.90 -24.70
C SER A 61 26.89 17.72 -25.36
N ASP A 62 27.21 18.92 -25.85
CA ASP A 62 26.28 19.76 -26.60
C ASP A 62 24.92 19.97 -25.90
N SER A 63 24.95 20.12 -24.57
CA SER A 63 23.76 20.26 -23.71
C SER A 63 22.81 19.06 -23.68
N VAL A 64 23.26 17.89 -24.15
CA VAL A 64 22.55 16.60 -24.07
C VAL A 64 23.30 15.66 -23.12
N LEU A 65 22.55 14.99 -22.24
CA LEU A 65 23.05 13.94 -21.37
C LEU A 65 23.05 12.61 -22.12
N HIS A 66 24.23 12.09 -22.44
CA HIS A 66 24.40 10.75 -22.99
C HIS A 66 24.46 9.76 -21.82
N ALA A 67 23.36 9.06 -21.58
CA ALA A 67 23.25 8.10 -20.49
C ALA A 67 23.98 6.80 -20.85
N THR A 68 24.95 6.40 -20.03
CA THR A 68 25.65 5.11 -20.15
C THR A 68 24.96 4.04 -19.31
N THR A 69 24.57 4.39 -18.08
CA THR A 69 23.91 3.47 -17.15
C THR A 69 22.76 4.18 -16.46
N ILE A 70 21.60 3.54 -16.37
CA ILE A 70 20.46 4.01 -15.57
C ILE A 70 20.12 2.97 -14.52
N GLY A 71 19.90 3.42 -13.28
CA GLY A 71 19.52 2.59 -12.15
C GLY A 71 18.62 3.34 -11.17
N PHE A 72 18.14 2.61 -10.16
CA PHE A 72 17.42 3.21 -9.05
C PHE A 72 18.38 3.77 -7.99
N PRO A 73 17.93 4.77 -7.21
CA PRO A 73 18.62 5.10 -5.97
C PRO A 73 18.76 3.86 -5.08
N PRO A 74 19.88 3.72 -4.35
CA PRO A 74 20.07 2.57 -3.46
C PRO A 74 18.99 2.55 -2.39
N ILE A 75 18.47 1.34 -2.11
CA ILE A 75 17.47 1.12 -1.06
C ILE A 75 18.19 1.20 0.30
N GLU A 76 17.68 2.05 1.18
CA GLU A 76 18.12 2.16 2.56
C GLU A 76 17.35 1.16 3.45
N SER A 77 18.01 0.54 4.43
CA SER A 77 17.33 -0.34 5.38
C SER A 77 16.53 0.45 6.42
N ALA A 78 15.48 -0.15 6.98
CA ALA A 78 14.70 0.47 8.05
C ALA A 78 15.56 0.88 9.26
N GLU A 79 16.56 0.08 9.61
CA GLU A 79 17.52 0.38 10.69
C GLU A 79 18.36 1.62 10.36
N GLN A 80 18.83 1.75 9.12
CA GLN A 80 19.58 2.93 8.67
C GLN A 80 18.69 4.17 8.70
N SER A 81 17.48 4.10 8.14
CA SER A 81 16.53 5.22 8.14
C SER A 81 16.19 5.67 9.57
N LEU A 82 15.91 4.73 10.50
CA LEU A 82 15.61 5.05 11.90
C LEU A 82 16.78 5.72 12.64
N ASN A 83 18.00 5.23 12.40
CA ASN A 83 19.22 5.83 12.95
C ASN A 83 19.44 7.27 12.44
N HIS A 84 19.10 7.54 11.17
CA HIS A 84 19.20 8.88 10.58
C HIS A 84 18.08 9.83 11.03
N LEU A 85 16.92 9.28 11.43
CA LEU A 85 15.73 10.04 11.81
C LEU A 85 15.56 10.16 13.34
N ASP A 86 16.61 9.92 14.11
CA ASP A 86 16.64 9.99 15.59
C ASP A 86 15.49 9.21 16.25
N ASN A 87 15.12 8.04 15.70
CA ASN A 87 14.00 7.22 16.14
C ASN A 87 12.65 7.96 16.19
N MET A 88 12.45 8.94 15.30
CA MET A 88 11.17 9.62 15.13
C MET A 88 10.08 8.61 14.70
N ASP A 89 8.87 8.73 15.26
CA ASP A 89 7.74 7.90 14.87
C ASP A 89 7.22 8.30 13.48
N LEU A 90 7.68 7.59 12.45
CA LEU A 90 7.29 7.82 11.04
C LEU A 90 5.90 7.30 10.71
N PHE A 91 5.39 6.34 11.50
CA PHE A 91 4.17 5.61 11.19
C PHE A 91 2.97 6.15 11.97
N GLY A 92 3.21 6.87 13.07
CA GLY A 92 2.18 7.33 13.99
C GLY A 92 1.58 6.17 14.80
N GLY A 93 0.75 6.50 15.79
CA GLY A 93 0.10 5.50 16.64
C GLY A 93 -0.33 6.04 18.00
N GLN A 94 -1.06 5.22 18.75
CA GLN A 94 -1.42 5.51 20.14
C GLN A 94 -0.16 5.55 21.02
N LYS A 95 0.01 6.63 21.80
CA LYS A 95 1.20 6.85 22.65
C LYS A 95 1.42 5.72 23.65
N GLU A 96 0.35 5.04 24.07
CA GLU A 96 0.41 3.95 25.04
C GLU A 96 1.18 2.71 24.53
N ILE A 97 1.23 2.48 23.21
CA ILE A 97 2.03 1.39 22.60
C ILE A 97 3.51 1.81 22.46
N GLN A 98 3.78 3.12 22.42
CA GLN A 98 5.14 3.66 22.37
C GLN A 98 5.89 3.49 23.72
N GLU A 99 5.15 3.29 24.82
CA GLU A 99 5.70 3.05 26.16
C GLU A 99 6.12 1.59 26.39
N LEU A 100 5.69 0.66 25.54
CA LEU A 100 6.15 -0.73 25.57
C LEU A 100 7.52 -0.85 24.92
N ASN A 101 8.46 -1.50 25.62
CA ASN A 101 9.79 -1.74 25.08
C ASN A 101 9.70 -2.74 23.90
N LEU A 102 10.56 -2.63 22.89
CA LEU A 102 10.62 -3.55 21.73
C LEU A 102 10.67 -5.03 22.17
N ASN A 103 11.34 -5.30 23.29
CA ASN A 103 11.42 -6.64 23.88
C ASN A 103 10.07 -7.16 24.41
N GLU A 104 9.24 -6.29 24.98
CA GLU A 104 7.91 -6.66 25.49
C GLU A 104 6.96 -6.92 24.31
N LEU A 105 7.04 -6.11 23.26
CA LEU A 105 6.31 -6.31 22.02
C LEU A 105 6.72 -7.61 21.33
N SER A 106 8.03 -7.92 21.25
CA SER A 106 8.52 -9.19 20.70
C SER A 106 8.03 -10.41 21.48
N GLN A 107 7.98 -10.31 22.80
CA GLN A 107 7.43 -11.38 23.64
C GLN A 107 5.93 -11.58 23.41
N LEU A 108 5.18 -10.50 23.19
CA LEU A 108 3.76 -10.58 22.86
C LEU A 108 3.52 -11.26 21.50
N GLU A 109 4.34 -10.97 20.47
CA GLU A 109 4.27 -11.69 19.17
C GLU A 109 4.54 -13.18 19.32
N GLN A 110 5.48 -13.57 20.19
CA GLN A 110 5.78 -14.98 20.43
C GLN A 110 4.70 -15.69 21.28
N THR A 111 3.94 -14.92 22.06
CA THR A 111 2.93 -15.45 22.99
C THR A 111 1.57 -15.66 22.31
N PHE A 112 1.20 -14.80 21.35
CA PHE A 112 -0.07 -14.88 20.64
C PHE A 112 0.17 -15.28 19.19
N GLU A 113 -0.46 -16.37 18.73
CA GLU A 113 -0.40 -16.76 17.33
C GLU A 113 -1.37 -15.88 16.53
N ALA A 114 -0.85 -14.81 15.91
CA ALA A 114 -1.63 -14.00 14.99
C ALA A 114 -1.49 -14.50 13.55
N MET A 115 -2.61 -14.60 12.85
CA MET A 115 -2.66 -14.93 11.43
C MET A 115 -3.32 -13.81 10.65
N PHE A 116 -2.66 -13.38 9.57
CA PHE A 116 -3.18 -12.40 8.63
C PHE A 116 -3.62 -13.08 7.35
N ILE A 117 -4.86 -12.82 6.93
CA ILE A 117 -5.48 -13.39 5.74
C ILE A 117 -5.74 -12.25 4.78
N PHE A 118 -4.96 -12.17 3.71
CA PHE A 118 -5.09 -11.14 2.69
C PHE A 118 -5.92 -11.64 1.52
N LEU A 119 -6.97 -10.89 1.18
CA LEU A 119 -7.82 -11.12 0.02
C LEU A 119 -8.03 -9.80 -0.70
N SER A 120 -7.86 -9.78 -2.01
CA SER A 120 -8.19 -8.65 -2.88
C SER A 120 -9.36 -8.98 -3.80
N ASP A 121 -9.97 -7.95 -4.40
CA ASP A 121 -11.03 -8.07 -5.40
C ASP A 121 -12.23 -8.92 -4.94
N ILE A 122 -12.74 -8.58 -3.76
CA ILE A 122 -13.84 -9.27 -3.11
C ILE A 122 -15.19 -8.69 -3.57
N PHE A 123 -15.63 -9.10 -4.75
CA PHE A 123 -16.89 -8.64 -5.34
C PHE A 123 -18.13 -9.13 -4.56
N LEU A 124 -18.67 -8.28 -3.67
CA LEU A 124 -19.78 -8.59 -2.76
C LEU A 124 -21.15 -8.68 -3.47
N ASP A 125 -21.26 -8.15 -4.68
CA ASP A 125 -22.40 -8.30 -5.58
C ASP A 125 -22.48 -9.70 -6.22
N SER A 126 -21.39 -10.47 -6.18
CA SER A 126 -21.35 -11.82 -6.73
C SER A 126 -21.72 -12.88 -5.69
N SER A 127 -22.83 -13.57 -5.93
CA SER A 127 -23.24 -14.72 -5.08
C SER A 127 -22.20 -15.84 -5.01
N LYS A 128 -21.29 -15.95 -5.99
CA LYS A 128 -20.20 -16.93 -5.96
C LYS A 128 -19.15 -16.55 -4.92
N VAL A 129 -18.79 -15.27 -4.85
CA VAL A 129 -17.82 -14.74 -3.87
C VAL A 129 -18.37 -14.89 -2.46
N LEU A 130 -19.64 -14.52 -2.23
CA LEU A 130 -20.28 -14.68 -0.92
C LEU A 130 -20.28 -16.15 -0.44
N LYS A 131 -20.53 -17.11 -1.34
CA LYS A 131 -20.45 -18.55 -1.00
C LYS A 131 -19.02 -18.99 -0.68
N ALA A 132 -18.04 -18.48 -1.43
CA ALA A 132 -16.63 -18.77 -1.17
C ALA A 132 -16.18 -18.21 0.19
N LEU A 133 -16.60 -16.98 0.53
CA LEU A 133 -16.35 -16.38 1.84
C LEU A 133 -16.98 -17.18 2.97
N ASN A 134 -18.21 -17.69 2.78
CA ASN A 134 -18.83 -18.57 3.78
C ASN A 134 -17.98 -19.84 3.99
N CYS A 135 -17.53 -20.49 2.92
CA CYS A 135 -16.67 -21.67 2.99
C CYS A 135 -15.30 -21.35 3.64
N LEU A 136 -14.76 -20.15 3.41
CA LEU A 136 -13.54 -19.68 4.05
C LEU A 136 -13.75 -19.55 5.57
N PHE A 137 -14.83 -18.91 6.00
CA PHE A 137 -15.16 -18.76 7.42
C PHE A 137 -15.48 -20.09 8.09
N ASP A 138 -16.09 -21.05 7.37
CA ASP A 138 -16.25 -22.43 7.83
C ASP A 138 -14.89 -23.08 8.14
N GLY A 139 -13.89 -22.91 7.26
CA GLY A 139 -12.54 -23.43 7.48
C GLY A 139 -11.84 -22.80 8.69
N PHE A 140 -12.13 -21.52 8.96
CA PHE A 140 -11.63 -20.80 10.13
C PHE A 140 -12.55 -20.89 11.34
N ALA A 141 -13.57 -21.76 11.35
CA ALA A 141 -14.50 -21.91 12.47
C ALA A 141 -13.92 -22.73 13.64
N GLU A 142 -12.75 -23.36 13.47
CA GLU A 142 -12.07 -24.15 14.51
C GLU A 142 -11.85 -23.33 15.80
N ASN A 143 -11.93 -23.97 16.96
CA ASN A 143 -11.95 -23.29 18.26
C ASN A 143 -10.57 -23.31 18.93
N ASP A 144 -9.61 -22.58 18.37
CA ASP A 144 -8.41 -22.20 19.12
C ASP A 144 -8.61 -20.79 19.73
N PRO A 145 -8.63 -20.64 21.07
CA PRO A 145 -8.73 -19.34 21.73
C PRO A 145 -7.44 -18.53 21.71
N SER A 146 -6.30 -19.16 21.45
CA SER A 146 -4.97 -18.51 21.44
C SER A 146 -4.63 -17.87 20.11
N GLN A 147 -5.37 -18.21 19.05
CA GLN A 147 -5.18 -17.69 17.71
C GLN A 147 -6.01 -16.41 17.47
N VAL A 148 -5.33 -15.34 17.07
CA VAL A 148 -5.95 -14.06 16.67
C VAL A 148 -5.96 -13.97 15.15
N LEU A 149 -7.12 -13.68 14.56
CA LEU A 149 -7.27 -13.65 13.10
C LEU A 149 -7.46 -12.22 12.60
N PHE A 150 -6.74 -11.84 11.55
CA PHE A 150 -6.89 -10.56 10.87
C PHE A 150 -7.26 -10.82 9.42
N PHE A 151 -8.51 -10.54 9.06
CA PHE A 151 -8.97 -10.58 7.67
C PHE A 151 -8.75 -9.22 7.03
N VAL A 152 -7.80 -9.14 6.10
CA VAL A 152 -7.50 -7.95 5.32
C VAL A 152 -8.16 -8.10 3.95
N PHE A 153 -9.25 -7.38 3.77
CA PHE A 153 -10.04 -7.34 2.55
C PHE A 153 -9.74 -6.06 1.79
N ALA A 154 -8.96 -6.18 0.72
CA ALA A 154 -8.74 -5.13 -0.24
C ALA A 154 -9.84 -5.18 -1.32
N GLY A 155 -10.36 -4.01 -1.67
CA GLY A 155 -11.20 -3.84 -2.84
C GLY A 155 -10.44 -4.21 -4.11
N GLU A 156 -11.13 -4.36 -5.23
CA GLU A 156 -12.48 -3.84 -5.48
C GLU A 156 -13.61 -4.67 -4.83
N PHE A 157 -14.63 -4.00 -4.27
CA PHE A 157 -15.74 -4.66 -3.56
C PHE A 157 -16.98 -4.91 -4.43
N LEU A 158 -17.03 -4.33 -5.63
CA LEU A 158 -18.10 -4.52 -6.61
C LEU A 158 -17.48 -4.90 -7.95
N SER A 159 -18.08 -5.88 -8.65
CA SER A 159 -17.54 -6.35 -9.94
C SER A 159 -17.74 -5.36 -11.09
N GLU A 160 -18.72 -4.46 -10.96
CA GLU A 160 -19.09 -3.48 -11.98
C GLU A 160 -19.39 -2.11 -11.34
N TYR A 161 -19.37 -1.06 -12.17
CA TYR A 161 -19.76 0.28 -11.77
C TYR A 161 -21.28 0.49 -11.94
N TYR A 162 -21.98 0.74 -10.84
CA TYR A 162 -23.43 0.90 -10.77
C TYR A 162 -23.90 2.37 -10.78
N GLY A 163 -23.00 3.32 -11.03
CA GLY A 163 -23.36 4.74 -11.14
C GLY A 163 -23.97 5.29 -9.85
N ILE A 164 -25.16 5.90 -9.96
CA ILE A 164 -25.87 6.51 -8.82
C ILE A 164 -26.22 5.46 -7.75
N GLN A 165 -26.37 4.19 -8.14
CA GLN A 165 -26.73 3.10 -7.23
C GLN A 165 -25.52 2.49 -6.52
N GLN A 166 -24.28 2.90 -6.85
CA GLN A 166 -23.04 2.34 -6.28
C GLN A 166 -23.10 2.23 -4.75
N ALA A 167 -23.53 3.29 -4.07
CA ALA A 167 -23.66 3.34 -2.62
C ALA A 167 -24.67 2.31 -2.07
N SER A 168 -25.80 2.12 -2.75
CA SER A 168 -26.84 1.18 -2.34
C SER A 168 -26.40 -0.26 -2.53
N VAL A 169 -25.81 -0.58 -3.70
CA VAL A 169 -25.34 -1.95 -3.99
C VAL A 169 -24.19 -2.32 -3.05
N LEU A 170 -23.28 -1.39 -2.78
CA LEU A 170 -22.19 -1.59 -1.83
C LEU A 170 -22.72 -1.86 -0.42
N HIS A 171 -23.69 -1.07 0.04
CA HIS A 171 -24.36 -1.29 1.32
C HIS A 171 -24.97 -2.70 1.40
N ASP A 172 -25.69 -3.13 0.37
CA ASP A 172 -26.35 -4.43 0.34
C ASP A 172 -25.32 -5.59 0.32
N GLY A 173 -24.20 -5.41 -0.38
CA GLY A 173 -23.07 -6.35 -0.35
C GLY A 173 -22.43 -6.49 1.04
N PHE A 174 -22.15 -5.37 1.70
CA PHE A 174 -21.62 -5.39 3.08
C PHE A 174 -22.62 -5.95 4.08
N LYS A 175 -23.91 -5.72 3.88
CA LYS A 175 -24.97 -6.33 4.69
C LYS A 175 -24.97 -7.85 4.52
N ALA A 176 -24.92 -8.35 3.30
CA ALA A 176 -24.83 -9.78 3.03
C ALA A 176 -23.58 -10.42 3.65
N LEU A 177 -22.43 -9.73 3.59
CA LEU A 177 -21.21 -10.16 4.27
C LEU A 177 -21.39 -10.21 5.79
N ALA A 178 -22.00 -9.18 6.39
CA ALA A 178 -22.27 -9.13 7.82
C ALA A 178 -23.19 -10.27 8.27
N ASP A 179 -24.22 -10.58 7.47
CA ASP A 179 -25.15 -11.68 7.73
C ASP A 179 -24.43 -13.05 7.67
N ILE A 180 -23.46 -13.23 6.78
CA ILE A 180 -22.60 -14.42 6.74
C ILE A 180 -21.76 -14.52 8.01
N VAL A 181 -21.05 -13.44 8.38
CA VAL A 181 -20.18 -13.41 9.57
C VAL A 181 -20.98 -13.64 10.85
N ALA A 182 -22.22 -13.17 10.91
CA ALA A 182 -23.12 -13.39 12.04
C ALA A 182 -23.40 -14.88 12.33
N ASN A 183 -23.27 -15.76 11.33
CA ASN A 183 -23.40 -17.21 11.52
C ASN A 183 -22.20 -17.83 12.27
N TYR A 184 -21.10 -17.08 12.44
CA TYR A 184 -19.86 -17.53 13.08
C TYR A 184 -19.52 -16.71 14.33
N PRO A 185 -20.30 -16.82 15.43
CA PRO A 185 -20.11 -15.99 16.62
C PRO A 185 -18.75 -16.19 17.30
N ASN A 186 -18.14 -17.37 17.17
CA ASN A 186 -16.79 -17.62 17.67
C ASN A 186 -15.73 -16.84 16.88
N LEU A 187 -15.91 -16.75 15.56
CA LEU A 187 -15.04 -15.99 14.68
C LEU A 187 -15.15 -14.49 15.00
N THR A 188 -16.36 -13.94 15.14
CA THR A 188 -16.58 -12.52 15.45
C THR A 188 -15.87 -12.05 16.72
N LYS A 189 -15.68 -12.93 17.70
CA LYS A 189 -15.00 -12.59 18.97
C LYS A 189 -13.49 -12.49 18.85
N ARG A 190 -12.87 -13.27 17.97
CA ARG A 190 -11.40 -13.34 17.81
C ARG A 190 -10.88 -12.67 16.55
N ALA A 191 -11.71 -12.54 15.52
CA ALA A 191 -11.34 -12.01 14.23
C ALA A 191 -11.52 -10.49 14.18
N GLN A 192 -10.54 -9.83 13.58
CA GLN A 192 -10.58 -8.43 13.21
C GLN A 192 -10.73 -8.35 11.70
N PHE A 193 -11.69 -7.58 11.22
CA PHE A 193 -11.93 -7.40 9.78
C PHE A 193 -11.43 -6.02 9.36
N ILE A 194 -10.57 -5.97 8.37
CA ILE A 194 -9.93 -4.75 7.90
C ILE A 194 -10.27 -4.59 6.43
N PHE A 195 -10.90 -3.47 6.09
CA PHE A 195 -11.38 -3.20 4.75
C PHE A 195 -10.60 -2.04 4.14
N ILE A 196 -9.98 -2.29 3.00
CA ILE A 196 -9.19 -1.32 2.24
C ILE A 196 -9.94 -1.06 0.92
N PRO A 197 -10.65 0.06 0.76
CA PRO A 197 -11.38 0.35 -0.46
C PRO A 197 -10.43 0.63 -1.62
N SER A 198 -10.85 0.24 -2.82
CA SER A 198 -10.21 0.66 -4.07
C SER A 198 -10.72 2.03 -4.52
N SER A 199 -10.01 2.65 -5.46
CA SER A 199 -10.45 3.86 -6.15
C SER A 199 -11.81 3.70 -6.85
N ALA A 200 -12.14 2.49 -7.33
CA ALA A 200 -13.42 2.19 -7.97
C ALA A 200 -14.59 2.06 -6.99
N ASP A 201 -14.32 1.79 -5.71
CA ASP A 201 -15.34 1.72 -4.65
C ASP A 201 -15.76 3.11 -4.15
N ALA A 202 -15.07 4.16 -4.61
CA ALA A 202 -15.33 5.52 -4.19
C ALA A 202 -16.69 6.02 -4.71
N THR A 203 -17.60 6.32 -3.79
CA THR A 203 -18.91 6.92 -4.10
C THR A 203 -18.83 8.42 -4.41
N THR A 204 -17.65 9.01 -4.26
CA THR A 204 -17.31 10.39 -4.66
C THR A 204 -15.99 10.36 -5.39
N ILE A 205 -15.81 11.17 -6.45
CA ILE A 205 -14.54 11.28 -7.19
C ILE A 205 -13.44 11.71 -6.22
N VAL A 206 -12.42 10.86 -6.03
CA VAL A 206 -11.27 11.16 -5.18
C VAL A 206 -10.02 11.22 -6.07
N THR A 207 -9.49 12.43 -6.27
CA THR A 207 -8.11 12.64 -6.73
C THR A 207 -7.15 11.99 -5.73
N PHE A 208 -6.13 11.31 -6.26
CA PHE A 208 -5.00 10.51 -5.75
C PHE A 208 -4.50 10.63 -4.28
N CYS A 209 -5.05 11.52 -3.45
CA CYS A 209 -4.70 11.70 -2.04
C CYS A 209 -5.94 12.04 -1.18
N GLY A 210 -6.99 11.20 -1.19
CA GLY A 210 -8.21 11.43 -0.39
C GLY A 210 -8.48 10.36 0.65
N CYS A 211 -7.61 10.27 1.65
CA CYS A 211 -7.68 9.25 2.70
C CYS A 211 -8.84 9.40 3.72
N ALA A 212 -9.50 10.56 3.82
CA ALA A 212 -10.44 10.82 4.93
C ALA A 212 -11.93 10.70 4.58
N ILE A 213 -12.31 10.85 3.30
CA ILE A 213 -13.72 10.93 2.88
C ILE A 213 -14.34 9.52 2.71
N GLN A 214 -13.54 8.53 2.29
CA GLN A 214 -13.96 7.14 2.13
C GLN A 214 -14.31 6.46 3.48
N ILE A 215 -13.61 6.80 4.57
CA ILE A 215 -13.78 6.16 5.88
C ILE A 215 -15.09 6.60 6.58
N LYS A 216 -15.55 7.84 6.38
CA LYS A 216 -16.79 8.34 6.98
C LYS A 216 -18.05 7.73 6.36
N SER A 217 -18.00 7.39 5.07
CA SER A 217 -19.11 6.73 4.38
C SER A 217 -19.13 5.23 4.68
N ALA A 218 -17.97 4.57 4.82
CA ALA A 218 -17.89 3.16 5.14
C ALA A 218 -18.45 2.76 6.53
N LYS A 219 -18.18 3.55 7.57
CA LYS A 219 -18.82 3.36 8.89
C LYS A 219 -20.34 3.54 8.88
N LEU A 220 -20.88 4.25 7.87
CA LEU A 220 -22.33 4.41 7.69
C LEU A 220 -22.98 3.12 7.15
N TYR A 221 -22.22 2.27 6.45
CA TYR A 221 -22.76 1.07 5.81
C TYR A 221 -22.78 -0.16 6.72
N ILE A 222 -21.90 -0.22 7.74
CA ILE A 222 -21.92 -1.28 8.74
C ILE A 222 -22.72 -0.80 9.96
N GLY A 223 -24.05 -0.89 9.86
CA GLY A 223 -24.97 -0.67 10.98
C GLY A 223 -25.18 -1.91 11.87
N ASN A 224 -24.35 -2.96 11.71
CA ASN A 224 -24.63 -4.29 12.25
C ASN A 224 -23.61 -4.69 13.34
N GLU A 225 -24.09 -5.12 14.51
CA GLU A 225 -23.27 -5.48 15.68
C GLU A 225 -22.25 -6.60 15.40
N SER A 226 -22.52 -7.43 14.37
CA SER A 226 -21.70 -8.58 13.95
C SER A 226 -20.34 -8.21 13.34
N LEU A 227 -20.17 -6.96 12.88
CA LEU A 227 -18.89 -6.43 12.39
C LEU A 227 -18.38 -5.29 13.30
N SER A 228 -18.69 -5.36 14.60
CA SER A 228 -18.22 -4.38 15.60
C SER A 228 -16.69 -4.27 15.70
N ASN A 229 -15.98 -5.33 15.32
CA ASN A 229 -14.52 -5.41 15.25
C ASN A 229 -13.95 -5.06 13.85
N SER A 230 -14.71 -4.34 13.02
CA SER A 230 -14.27 -3.94 11.68
C SER A 230 -13.59 -2.57 11.66
N LEU A 231 -12.57 -2.43 10.82
CA LEU A 231 -11.84 -1.20 10.58
C LEU A 231 -11.75 -0.91 9.08
N PHE A 232 -12.20 0.26 8.65
CA PHE A 232 -11.92 0.77 7.31
C PHE A 232 -10.67 1.62 7.30
N VAL A 233 -9.78 1.32 6.36
CA VAL A 233 -8.42 1.86 6.25
C VAL A 233 -8.24 2.37 4.81
N SER A 234 -7.49 3.45 4.57
CA SER A 234 -7.33 3.96 3.20
C SER A 234 -6.36 3.11 2.36
N GLN A 235 -6.47 3.20 1.03
CA GLN A 235 -5.71 2.39 0.06
C GLN A 235 -4.17 2.53 0.17
N ASN A 236 -3.70 3.68 0.66
CA ASN A 236 -2.27 3.95 0.91
C ASN A 236 -1.93 4.01 2.41
N CYS A 237 -2.80 3.52 3.29
CA CYS A 237 -2.40 3.34 4.66
C CYS A 237 -1.37 2.23 4.71
N CYS A 238 -0.16 2.57 5.16
CA CYS A 238 0.64 1.61 5.89
C CYS A 238 -0.27 1.00 6.95
N PHE A 239 -0.23 -0.31 7.16
CA PHE A 239 -0.81 -0.94 8.35
C PHE A 239 -0.07 -0.42 9.59
N SER A 240 -0.36 0.83 9.95
CA SER A 240 0.16 1.56 11.11
C SER A 240 -0.62 1.18 12.37
N ARG A 241 -1.50 0.18 12.28
CA ARG A 241 -1.82 -0.64 13.45
C ARG A 241 -0.65 -1.62 13.62
N ARG A 242 0.39 -1.17 14.33
CA ARG A 242 1.54 -2.02 14.72
C ARG A 242 0.98 -3.33 15.27
N TYR A 243 1.25 -4.45 14.61
CA TYR A 243 1.21 -5.73 15.30
C TYR A 243 2.55 -5.83 16.01
N CYS A 244 2.54 -5.41 17.28
CA CYS A 244 3.73 -5.38 18.10
C CYS A 244 4.93 -4.64 17.46
N ILE A 245 5.93 -5.36 16.92
CA ILE A 245 7.14 -4.79 16.31
C ILE A 245 7.16 -4.90 14.78
N SER A 246 6.26 -5.67 14.18
CA SER A 246 6.27 -5.95 12.76
C SER A 246 5.42 -4.96 11.95
N ASN A 247 6.05 -4.36 10.94
CA ASN A 247 5.37 -3.76 9.81
C ASN A 247 5.10 -4.86 8.77
N LEU A 248 3.83 -5.12 8.45
CA LEU A 248 3.47 -6.13 7.44
C LEU A 248 4.04 -5.82 6.05
N SER A 249 4.34 -4.55 5.75
CA SER A 249 5.02 -4.16 4.51
C SER A 249 6.48 -4.63 4.44
N GLU A 250 7.18 -4.75 5.58
CA GLU A 250 8.57 -5.21 5.62
C GLU A 250 8.67 -6.74 5.54
N GLN A 251 7.69 -7.48 6.09
CA GLN A 251 7.70 -8.93 6.04
C GLN A 251 7.43 -9.49 4.63
N LEU A 252 6.67 -8.77 3.79
CA LEU A 252 6.42 -9.17 2.40
C LEU A 252 7.66 -9.01 1.50
N LEU A 253 8.52 -8.02 1.78
CA LEU A 253 9.78 -7.80 1.05
C LEU A 253 10.86 -8.87 1.31
N HIS A 254 10.73 -9.63 2.41
CA HIS A 254 11.64 -10.72 2.75
C HIS A 254 11.10 -12.11 2.37
N ALA A 255 9.91 -12.18 1.76
CA ALA A 255 9.27 -13.42 1.35
C ALA A 255 9.50 -13.80 -0.13
N GLU A 256 10.31 -13.02 -0.86
CA GLU A 256 10.78 -13.32 -2.23
C GLU A 256 12.27 -13.70 -2.28
#